data_AF-A0A3C0G3J9-F1
#
_entry.id   AF-A0A3C0G3J9-F1
#
_cell.length_a   1.000
_cell.length_b   1.000
_cell.length_c   1.000
_cell.angle_alpha   90.00
_cell.angle_beta   90.00
_cell.angle_gamma   90.00
#
_symmetry.space_group_name_H-M   'P 1'
#
loop_
_entity.id
_entity.type
_entity.pdbx_description
1 polymer ?
#
loop_
_entity_poly.entity_id
_entity_poly.type
_entity_poly.pdbx_seq_one_letter_code
_entity_poly.pdbx_strand_id
1 'polypeptide(L)'
;MAYNQLSGTVIAPDYFGPGDGKPGNNILSGNLSTSDGASIINVPRVSNATDNSIVTNVAGNANTLTCESNLKFDGSVLNVTGKVTASLGVSASYFEGDGSRLTGVTGSGGTIGP
;
A
#
# COMPACT_ATOMS: atom_id res chain seq x y z
N MET A 1 -18.17 16.51 2.07
CA MET A 1 -16.93 17.24 1.76
C MET A 1 -15.96 16.97 2.90
N ALA A 2 -14.84 16.29 2.63
CA ALA A 2 -13.80 16.11 3.64
C ALA A 2 -12.99 17.42 3.72
N TYR A 3 -12.87 17.98 4.91
CA TYR A 3 -12.01 19.13 5.18
C TYR A 3 -10.79 18.64 5.96
N ASN A 4 -9.63 19.26 5.74
CA ASN A 4 -8.48 19.04 6.59
C ASN A 4 -8.77 19.70 7.94
N GLN A 5 -8.89 18.89 8.99
CA GLN A 5 -9.10 19.39 10.35
C GLN A 5 -7.73 19.76 10.93
N LEU A 6 -7.41 21.05 10.98
CA LEU A 6 -6.25 21.55 11.73
C LEU A 6 -6.64 21.63 13.20
N SER A 7 -5.88 20.96 14.08
CA SER A 7 -6.08 21.02 15.54
C SER A 7 -4.77 21.39 16.24
N GLY A 8 -4.86 22.11 17.35
CA GLY A 8 -3.71 22.64 18.10
C GLY A 8 -3.56 24.16 18.04
N THR A 9 -2.49 24.68 18.64
CA THR A 9 -2.19 26.11 18.63
C THR A 9 -1.65 26.53 17.27
N VAL A 10 -2.37 27.45 16.61
CA VAL A 10 -1.93 28.09 15.37
C VAL A 10 -1.45 29.49 15.72
N ILE A 11 -0.19 29.81 15.42
CA ILE A 11 0.27 31.19 15.46
C ILE A 11 -0.24 31.87 14.20
N ALA A 12 -1.14 32.81 14.38
CA ALA A 12 -1.87 33.50 13.31
C ALA A 12 -1.80 35.01 13.53
N PRO A 13 -1.86 35.83 12.47
CA PRO A 13 -2.11 37.26 12.62
C PRO A 13 -3.50 37.50 13.22
N ASP A 14 -3.67 38.62 13.93
CA ASP A 14 -4.96 39.05 14.50
C ASP A 14 -6.07 39.18 13.45
N TYR A 15 -5.69 39.36 12.18
CA TYR A 15 -6.59 39.40 11.04
C TYR A 15 -6.09 38.50 9.92
N PHE A 16 -6.90 37.50 9.57
CA PHE A 16 -6.83 36.86 8.27
C PHE A 16 -7.86 37.52 7.35
N GLY A 17 -7.39 38.15 6.29
CA GLY A 17 -8.19 38.70 5.20
C GLY A 17 -7.29 38.94 3.99
N PRO A 18 -7.83 39.06 2.77
CA PRO A 18 -7.04 39.56 1.67
C PRO A 18 -6.57 40.98 2.04
N GLY A 19 -5.31 41.29 1.73
CA GLY A 19 -4.67 42.56 2.11
C GLY A 19 -5.34 43.83 1.57
N ASP A 20 -6.43 43.69 0.79
CA ASP A 20 -7.25 44.76 0.23
C ASP A 20 -8.62 44.91 0.92
N GLY A 21 -8.87 44.22 2.04
CA GLY A 21 -10.11 44.37 2.82
C GLY A 21 -11.37 43.86 2.12
N LYS A 22 -11.24 43.12 1.02
CA LYS A 22 -12.40 42.52 0.34
C LYS A 22 -12.85 41.24 1.07
N PRO A 23 -14.16 40.95 1.13
CA PRO A 23 -14.62 39.65 1.61
C PRO A 23 -14.11 38.56 0.65
N GLY A 24 -13.19 37.73 1.14
CA GLY A 24 -12.62 36.61 0.40
C GLY A 24 -12.14 35.53 1.36
N ASN A 25 -11.99 34.30 0.86
CA ASN A 25 -11.52 33.18 1.67
C ASN A 25 -10.10 33.45 2.17
N ASN A 26 -9.88 33.29 3.48
CA ASN A 26 -8.55 33.34 4.07
C ASN A 26 -7.75 32.11 3.67
N ILE A 27 -6.74 32.31 2.83
CA ILE A 27 -5.85 31.23 2.38
C ILE A 27 -4.62 31.23 3.28
N LEU A 28 -4.54 30.27 4.20
CA LEU A 28 -3.27 29.91 4.84
C LEU A 28 -2.52 28.97 3.89
N SER A 29 -1.53 29.51 3.18
CA SER A 29 -0.65 28.74 2.29
C SER A 29 0.76 28.65 2.86
N GLY A 30 1.36 27.46 2.76
CA GLY A 30 2.71 27.19 3.23
C GLY A 30 3.09 25.74 2.99
N ASN A 31 4.40 25.46 2.99
CA ASN A 31 4.90 24.10 2.96
C ASN A 31 4.62 23.43 4.31
N LEU A 32 4.19 22.17 4.27
CA LEU A 32 4.15 21.34 5.48
C LEU A 32 5.58 20.88 5.78
N SER A 33 6.12 21.32 6.92
CA SER A 33 7.45 20.97 7.42
C SER A 33 7.37 20.23 8.76
N THR A 34 8.42 19.48 9.09
CA THR A 34 8.65 18.93 10.43
C THR A 34 9.10 20.03 11.40
N SER A 35 9.12 19.73 12.70
CA SER A 35 9.46 20.70 13.76
C SER A 35 10.88 21.30 13.67
N ASP A 36 11.75 20.69 12.88
CA ASP A 36 13.11 21.14 12.56
C ASP A 36 13.18 21.98 11.26
N GLY A 37 12.02 22.30 10.66
CA GLY A 37 11.92 23.08 9.43
C GLY A 37 12.26 22.31 8.16
N ALA A 38 12.55 21.01 8.24
CA ALA A 38 12.73 20.20 7.05
C ALA A 38 11.40 20.00 6.31
N SER A 39 11.44 20.01 4.98
CA SER A 39 10.27 19.65 4.17
C SER A 39 9.87 18.21 4.45
N ILE A 40 8.56 17.96 4.56
CA ILE A 40 8.07 16.58 4.48
C ILE A 40 8.28 16.09 3.04
N ILE A 41 9.39 15.40 2.82
CA ILE A 41 9.73 14.69 1.59
C ILE A 41 9.21 13.25 1.67
N ASN A 42 8.94 12.63 0.51
CA ASN A 42 8.43 11.26 0.42
C ASN A 42 7.14 11.02 1.21
N VAL A 43 6.07 11.77 0.97
CA VAL A 43 4.71 11.33 1.37
C VAL A 43 4.22 10.38 0.27
N PRO A 44 4.39 9.04 0.41
CA PRO A 44 3.98 8.13 -0.63
C PRO A 44 2.46 8.20 -0.79
N ARG A 45 2.03 8.62 -1.98
CA ARG A 45 0.66 8.46 -2.41
C ARG A 45 0.48 6.99 -2.79
N VAL A 46 -0.34 6.26 -2.04
CA VAL A 46 -0.79 4.92 -2.47
C VAL A 46 -1.68 5.10 -3.70
N SER A 47 -1.32 4.46 -4.80
CA SER A 47 -2.10 4.44 -6.03
C SER A 47 -2.87 3.12 -6.19
N ASN A 48 -3.96 3.16 -6.96
CA ASN A 48 -4.81 2.00 -7.26
C ASN A 48 -5.37 1.26 -6.04
N ALA A 49 -5.77 1.99 -4.99
CA ALA A 49 -6.34 1.38 -3.79
C ALA A 49 -7.56 0.51 -4.13
N THR A 50 -7.44 -0.80 -3.94
CA THR A 50 -8.55 -1.75 -3.97
C THR A 50 -8.57 -2.56 -2.68
N ASP A 51 -9.73 -3.05 -2.29
CA ASP A 51 -9.90 -3.82 -1.07
C ASP A 51 -8.87 -4.97 -1.00
N ASN A 52 -8.24 -5.07 0.16
CA ASN A 52 -7.31 -6.14 0.53
C ASN A 52 -6.03 -6.22 -0.32
N SER A 53 -5.76 -5.26 -1.20
CA SER A 53 -4.52 -5.24 -1.98
C SER A 53 -3.30 -5.01 -1.10
N ILE A 54 -2.26 -5.82 -1.33
CA ILE A 54 -0.94 -5.59 -0.73
C ILE A 54 -0.28 -4.40 -1.43
N VAL A 55 0.40 -3.58 -0.64
CA VAL A 55 1.18 -2.43 -1.13
C VAL A 55 2.62 -2.86 -1.39
N THR A 56 3.12 -2.57 -2.58
CA THR A 56 4.50 -2.85 -3.00
C THR A 56 5.21 -1.58 -3.48
N ASN A 57 6.54 -1.63 -3.46
CA ASN A 57 7.38 -0.65 -4.14
C ASN A 57 7.54 -1.08 -5.60
N VAL A 58 7.08 -0.24 -6.53
CA VAL A 58 7.20 -0.49 -7.96
C VAL A 58 8.45 0.21 -8.50
N ALA A 59 9.25 -0.55 -9.26
CA ALA A 59 10.48 -0.06 -9.90
C ALA A 59 11.53 0.54 -8.93
N GLY A 60 11.46 0.23 -7.63
CA GLY A 60 12.42 0.71 -6.63
C GLY A 60 12.26 2.19 -6.25
N ASN A 61 11.23 2.88 -6.72
CA ASN A 61 11.01 4.29 -6.42
C ASN A 61 10.26 4.46 -5.09
N ALA A 62 10.98 4.94 -4.07
CA ALA A 62 10.44 5.18 -2.74
C ALA A 62 9.28 6.21 -2.67
N ASN A 63 9.02 6.94 -3.76
CA ASN A 63 7.92 7.90 -3.84
C ASN A 63 6.63 7.28 -4.42
N THR A 64 6.70 6.06 -4.96
CA THR A 64 5.57 5.39 -5.61
C THR A 64 5.28 4.06 -4.92
N LEU A 65 4.23 4.05 -4.11
CA LEU A 65 3.64 2.84 -3.57
C LEU A 65 2.36 2.53 -4.34
N THR A 66 2.21 1.28 -4.76
CA THR A 66 1.06 0.84 -5.55
C THR A 66 0.40 -0.34 -4.87
N CYS A 67 -0.93 -0.34 -4.85
CA CYS A 67 -1.72 -1.51 -4.50
C CYS A 67 -1.71 -2.49 -5.68
N GLU A 68 -1.23 -3.71 -5.44
CA GLU A 68 -1.23 -4.77 -6.42
C GLU A 68 -2.64 -5.35 -6.58
N SER A 69 -3.21 -5.26 -7.78
CA SER A 69 -4.54 -5.80 -8.06
C SER A 69 -4.55 -7.34 -8.03
N ASN A 70 -3.41 -7.96 -8.34
CA ASN A 70 -3.23 -9.41 -8.44
C ASN A 70 -2.62 -10.03 -7.18
N LEU A 71 -2.37 -9.26 -6.12
CA LEU A 71 -1.82 -9.74 -4.86
C LEU A 71 -2.63 -9.16 -3.69
N LYS A 72 -3.52 -10.00 -3.13
CA LYS A 72 -4.50 -9.57 -2.13
C LYS A 72 -4.47 -10.47 -0.89
N PHE A 73 -4.61 -9.87 0.30
CA PHE A 73 -4.72 -10.57 1.57
C PHE A 73 -5.97 -10.13 2.32
N ASP A 74 -6.88 -11.07 2.56
CA ASP A 74 -8.18 -10.81 3.20
C ASP A 74 -8.19 -11.05 4.71
N GLY A 75 -7.02 -11.27 5.31
CA GLY A 75 -6.88 -11.65 6.72
C GLY A 75 -6.71 -13.16 6.94
N SER A 76 -7.02 -13.99 5.93
CA SER A 76 -6.89 -15.45 6.00
C SER A 76 -6.09 -16.02 4.82
N VAL A 77 -6.36 -15.56 3.60
CA VAL A 77 -5.79 -16.10 2.36
C VAL A 77 -5.02 -15.03 1.61
N LEU A 78 -3.78 -15.36 1.23
CA LEU A 78 -3.01 -14.59 0.26
C LEU A 78 -3.34 -15.08 -1.15
N ASN A 79 -4.15 -14.30 -1.86
CA ASN A 79 -4.55 -14.60 -3.22
C ASN A 79 -3.56 -13.98 -4.22
N VAL A 80 -3.01 -14.81 -5.11
CA VAL A 80 -2.14 -14.39 -6.21
C VAL A 80 -2.80 -14.73 -7.54
N THR A 81 -3.17 -13.71 -8.31
CA THR A 81 -3.66 -13.89 -9.68
C THR A 81 -2.49 -13.83 -10.66
N GLY A 82 -1.86 -14.99 -10.91
CA GLY A 82 -0.73 -15.08 -11.82
C GLY A 82 0.20 -16.24 -11.51
N LYS A 83 1.48 -16.07 -11.85
CA LYS A 83 2.54 -17.06 -11.58
C LYS A 83 3.23 -16.75 -10.27
N VAL A 84 3.56 -17.78 -9.52
CA VAL A 84 4.46 -17.73 -8.36
C VAL A 84 5.71 -18.53 -8.71
N THR A 85 6.88 -17.90 -8.58
CA THR A 85 8.19 -18.54 -8.80
C THR A 85 8.95 -18.57 -7.48
N ALA A 86 9.41 -19.75 -7.07
CA ALA A 86 10.25 -19.96 -5.88
C ALA A 86 11.57 -20.61 -6.29
N SER A 87 12.70 -20.12 -5.78
CA SER A 87 14.04 -20.59 -6.14
C SER A 87 14.56 -21.72 -5.24
N LEU A 88 14.03 -21.85 -4.04
CA LEU A 88 14.43 -22.89 -3.07
C LEU A 88 13.40 -24.00 -3.00
N GLY A 89 12.14 -23.65 -2.70
CA GLY A 89 11.05 -24.60 -2.58
C GLY A 89 9.82 -23.96 -1.94
N VAL A 90 8.75 -24.74 -1.83
CA VAL A 90 7.49 -24.36 -1.20
C VAL A 90 7.15 -25.41 -0.14
N SER A 91 6.94 -24.98 1.11
CA SER A 91 6.42 -25.83 2.18
C SER A 91 4.92 -25.60 2.29
N ALA A 92 4.13 -26.63 2.04
CA ALA A 92 2.67 -26.62 2.10
C ALA A 92 2.17 -27.99 2.53
N SER A 93 0.99 -28.04 3.15
CA SER A 93 0.34 -29.32 3.51
C SER A 93 -0.02 -30.14 2.28
N TYR A 94 -0.40 -29.48 1.19
CA TYR A 94 -0.73 -30.09 -0.10
C TYR A 94 -0.73 -29.02 -1.20
N PHE A 95 -0.69 -29.46 -2.46
CA PHE A 95 -0.89 -28.63 -3.64
C PHE A 95 -2.25 -28.96 -4.26
N GLU A 96 -3.12 -27.97 -4.44
CA GLU A 96 -4.40 -28.13 -5.15
C GLU A 96 -4.25 -27.66 -6.60
N GLY A 97 -4.62 -28.52 -7.57
CA GLY A 97 -4.52 -28.24 -9.00
C GLY A 97 -4.56 -29.50 -9.84
N ASP A 98 -4.38 -29.36 -11.16
CA ASP A 98 -4.35 -30.51 -12.09
C ASP A 98 -3.07 -31.35 -11.99
N GLY A 99 -2.04 -30.84 -11.31
CA GLY A 99 -0.75 -31.49 -11.12
C GLY A 99 0.03 -31.77 -12.41
N SER A 100 -0.47 -31.37 -13.58
CA SER A 100 0.04 -31.82 -14.90
C SER A 100 1.47 -31.37 -15.19
N ARG A 101 1.95 -30.35 -14.45
CA ARG A 101 3.28 -29.75 -14.56
C ARG A 101 4.16 -30.00 -13.33
N LEU A 102 3.71 -30.80 -12.37
CA LEU A 102 4.55 -31.25 -11.27
C LEU A 102 5.47 -32.36 -11.79
N THR A 103 6.77 -32.11 -11.82
CA THR A 103 7.79 -33.06 -12.29
C THR A 103 8.80 -33.33 -11.18
N GLY A 104 9.55 -34.43 -11.28
CA GLY A 104 10.59 -34.76 -10.30
C GLY A 104 10.06 -35.12 -8.91
N VAL A 105 8.75 -35.38 -8.77
CA VAL A 105 8.14 -35.82 -7.52
C VAL A 105 8.36 -37.33 -7.36
N THR A 106 9.23 -37.72 -6.43
CA THR A 106 9.36 -39.10 -5.98
C THR A 106 8.37 -39.35 -4.84
N GLY A 107 7.19 -39.88 -5.18
CA GLY A 107 6.23 -40.30 -4.16
C GLY A 107 6.79 -41.46 -3.34
N SER A 108 6.85 -41.32 -2.01
CA SER A 108 6.80 -42.50 -1.14
C SER A 108 5.34 -42.96 -1.17
N GLY A 109 5.06 -43.98 -1.98
CA GLY A 109 3.70 -44.51 -2.11
C GLY A 109 3.21 -44.98 -0.73
N GLY A 110 2.32 -44.20 -0.11
CA GLY A 110 1.49 -44.69 0.97
C GLY A 110 0.70 -45.86 0.42
N THR A 111 0.98 -47.06 0.91
CA THR A 111 0.23 -48.26 0.57
C THR A 111 -1.22 -47.98 0.93
N ILE A 112 -2.08 -47.80 -0.07
CA ILE A 112 -3.51 -48.03 0.13
C ILE A 112 -3.63 -49.52 0.40
N GLY A 113 -3.70 -49.86 1.68
CA GLY A 113 -3.95 -51.23 2.13
C GLY A 113 -5.27 -51.74 1.54
N PRO A 114 -5.41 -53.07 1.37
CA PRO A 114 -6.59 -53.70 0.80
C PRO A 114 -7.88 -53.38 1.57
#